data_AF-C9SK82-F1
#
_entry.id   AF-C9SK82-F1
#
_cell.length_a   1.000
_cell.length_b   1.000
_cell.length_c   1.000
_cell.angle_alpha   90.00
_cell.angle_beta   90.00
_cell.angle_gamma   90.00
#
_symmetry.space_group_name_H-M   'P 1'
#
loop_
_entity.id
_entity.type
_entity.pdbx_description
1 polymer ?
#
loop_
_entity_poly.entity_id
_entity_poly.type
_entity_poly.pdbx_seq_one_letter_code
_entity_poly.pdbx_strand_id
1 'polypeptide(L)' 'MIYASSKEALKRSLTGLATELQANDPDDIEYDSIIKTVSKGLAA' A
#
# COMPACT_ATOMS: atom_id res chain seq x y z
N MET A 1 9.65 -15.07 -0.41
CA MET A 1 10.26 -14.54 0.85
C MET A 1 11.26 -13.41 0.64
N ILE A 2 11.94 -13.30 -0.51
CA ILE A 2 12.95 -12.22 -0.76
C ILE A 2 12.31 -10.82 -0.86
N TYR A 3 11.13 -10.71 -1.48
CA TYR A 3 10.40 -9.45 -1.57
C TYR A 3 9.89 -8.92 -0.23
N ALA A 4 9.52 -9.81 0.71
CA ALA A 4 9.06 -9.40 2.03
C ALA A 4 10.19 -8.78 2.87
N SER A 5 11.38 -9.39 2.84
CA SER A 5 12.58 -8.85 3.51
C SER A 5 12.99 -7.49 2.94
N SER A 6 13.00 -7.36 1.61
CA SER A 6 13.38 -6.11 0.92
C SER A 6 12.32 -5.02 1.09
N LYS A 7 11.04 -5.40 1.20
CA LYS A 7 9.92 -4.48 1.45
C LYS A 7 10.05 -3.78 2.81
N GLU A 8 10.44 -4.49 3.87
CA GLU A 8 10.59 -3.88 5.20
C GLU A 8 11.74 -2.87 5.25
N ALA A 9 12.84 -3.12 4.55
CA ALA A 9 13.95 -2.16 4.42
C ALA A 9 13.52 -0.88 3.67
N LEU A 10 12.75 -1.04 2.59
CA LEU A 10 12.21 0.07 1.82
C LEU A 10 11.16 0.86 2.62
N LYS A 11 10.28 0.16 3.34
CA LYS A 11 9.26 0.74 4.23
C LYS A 11 9.90 1.60 5.32
N ARG A 12 10.96 1.12 5.96
CA ARG A 12 11.69 1.87 6.99
C ARG A 12 12.36 3.13 6.42
N SER A 13 12.73 3.13 5.14
CA SER A 13 13.35 4.28 4.47
C SER A 13 12.33 5.35 4.04
N LEU A 14 11.04 5.00 3.93
CA LEU A 14 9.96 5.89 3.50
C LEU A 14 9.13 6.35 4.71
N THR A 15 9.64 7.32 5.44
CA THR A 15 8.91 7.96 6.56
C THR A 15 7.75 8.79 6.04
N GLY A 16 6.53 8.50 6.52
CA GLY A 16 5.30 9.24 6.14
C GLY A 16 4.35 8.50 5.18
N LEU A 17 4.56 7.20 4.94
CA LEU A 17 3.60 6.34 4.24
C LEU A 17 2.25 6.33 4.98
N ALA A 18 1.22 6.92 4.37
CA ALA A 18 -0.12 7.00 4.95
C ALA A 18 -0.94 5.71 4.79
N THR A 19 -0.69 4.94 3.73
CA THR A 19 -1.39 3.67 3.48
C THR A 19 -0.49 2.73 2.69
N GLU A 20 -0.48 1.46 3.09
CA GLU A 20 0.19 0.39 2.37
C GLU A 20 -0.86 -0.43 1.63
N LEU A 21 -0.68 -0.61 0.32
CA LEU A 21 -1.55 -1.43 -0.51
C LEU A 21 -0.73 -2.58 -1.10
N GLN A 22 -1.29 -3.79 -1.03
CA GLN A 22 -0.76 -4.95 -1.74
C GLN A 22 -1.69 -5.23 -2.91
N ALA A 23 -1.20 -4.99 -4.11
CA ALA A 23 -1.88 -5.37 -5.34
C ALA A 23 -1.36 -6.73 -5.79
N ASN A 24 -2.25 -7.71 -5.86
CA ASN A 24 -1.94 -9.02 -6.45
C ASN A 24 -2.47 -9.11 -7.87
N ASP A 25 -3.55 -8.39 -8.16
CA ASP A 25 -4.22 -8.36 -9.46
C ASP A 25 -4.15 -6.96 -10.10
N PRO A 26 -4.28 -6.86 -11.43
CA PRO A 26 -4.27 -5.55 -12.13
C PRO A 26 -5.39 -4.62 -11.67
N ASP A 27 -6.50 -5.18 -11.21
CA ASP A 27 -7.66 -4.41 -10.73
C ASP A 27 -7.37 -3.75 -9.36
N ASP A 28 -6.37 -4.23 -8.61
CA ASP A 28 -5.98 -3.66 -7.31
C ASP A 28 -5.20 -2.34 -7.45
N ILE A 29 -4.62 -2.09 -8.63
CA ILE A 29 -3.91 -0.82 -8.93
C ILE A 29 -4.82 0.22 -9.57
N GLU A 30 -6.10 -0.10 -9.80
CA GLU A 30 -7.04 0.86 -10.35
C GLU A 30 -7.34 1.98 -9.36
N TYR A 31 -7.53 3.19 -9.91
CA TYR A 31 -7.77 4.40 -9.13
C TYR A 31 -8.96 4.24 -8.17
N ASP A 32 -10.06 3.67 -8.63
CA ASP A 32 -11.25 3.41 -7.81
C ASP A 32 -10.98 2.44 -6.66
N SER A 33 -10.19 1.38 -6.90
CA SER A 33 -9.82 0.39 -5.88
C SER A 33 -8.90 1.00 -4.81
N ILE A 34 -7.91 1.77 -5.26
CA ILE A 34 -6.98 2.50 -4.39
C ILE A 34 -7.74 3.52 -3.54
N ILE A 35 -8.59 4.36 -4.15
CA ILE A 35 -9.35 5.38 -3.41
C ILE A 35 -10.30 4.74 -2.40
N LYS A 36 -10.97 3.64 -2.73
CA LYS A 36 -11.81 2.91 -1.76
C LYS A 36 -11.00 2.42 -0.57
N THR A 37 -9.78 1.96 -0.79
CA THR A 37 -8.92 1.41 0.28
C THR A 37 -8.33 2.53 1.14
N VAL A 38 -7.79 3.58 0.52
CA VAL A 38 -7.20 4.73 1.20
C VAL A 38 -8.27 5.56 1.95
N SER A 39 -9.45 5.75 1.35
CA SER A 39 -10.53 6.53 1.97
C SER A 39 -11.14 5.86 3.21
N LYS A 40 -11.09 4.51 3.30
CA LYS A 40 -11.50 3.79 4.52
C LYS A 40 -10.57 4.07 5.71
N GLY A 41 -9.29 4.32 5.47
CA GLY A 41 -8.31 4.66 6.52
C GLY A 41 -8.32 6.14 6.94
N LEU A 42 -8.98 7.00 6.15
CA LEU A 42 -9.09 8.45 6.39
C LEU A 42 -10.40 8.86 7.07
N ALA A 43 -11.36 7.94 7.26
CA ALA A 43 -12.54 8.19 8.07
C ALA A 43 -12.13 8.15 9.56
N ALA A 44 -11.98 9.36 10.13
CA ALA A 44 -11.74 9.61 11.55
C ALA A 44 -12.92 9.16 12.43
#